data_AF-Q9SYD9-F1
#
_entry.id   AF-Q9SYD9-F1
#
_cell.length_a   1.000
_cell.length_b   1.000
_cell.length_c   1.000
_cell.angle_alpha   90.00
_cell.angle_beta   90.00
_cell.angle_gamma   90.00
#
_symmetry.space_group_name_H-M   'P 1'
#
loop_
_entity.id
_entity.type
_entity.pdbx_description
1 polymer ?
#
loop_
_entity_poly.entity_id
_entity_poly.type
_entity_poly.pdbx_seq_one_letter_code
_entity_poly.pdbx_strand_id
1 'polypeptide(L)'
;MVKNQSTRRHGEKREPNVMVSTVPWCLVSSLKFVELKRSIPRYEGEMELVRYVLTNSTVLKKLRLNVYYTKKAKCAFLTELVAIPRCSSTCVVLVL
;
A
#
# COMPACT_ATOMS: atom_id res chain seq x y z
N MET A 1 20.84 -34.37 48.78
CA MET A 1 19.66 -34.65 47.91
C MET A 1 19.10 -33.29 47.49
N VAL A 2 19.45 -32.74 46.32
CA VAL A 2 18.93 -33.04 44.97
C VAL A 2 17.43 -32.76 44.81
N LYS A 3 17.07 -31.58 44.28
CA LYS A 3 16.41 -31.41 42.96
C LYS A 3 16.14 -29.93 42.59
N ASN A 4 16.62 -29.58 41.40
CA ASN A 4 16.31 -28.39 40.61
C ASN A 4 14.83 -28.35 40.17
N GLN A 5 14.32 -27.17 39.78
CA GLN A 5 13.93 -26.83 38.39
C GLN A 5 13.13 -25.51 38.37
N SER A 6 13.70 -24.44 37.80
CA SER A 6 13.55 -24.03 36.39
C SER A 6 12.29 -23.19 36.15
N THR A 7 12.38 -21.90 36.48
CA THR A 7 11.44 -20.87 36.00
C THR A 7 11.83 -20.53 34.55
N ARG A 8 11.03 -21.03 33.61
CA ARG A 8 11.17 -20.79 32.17
C ARG A 8 11.12 -19.29 31.90
N ARG A 9 12.23 -18.70 31.42
CA ARG A 9 12.22 -17.36 30.84
C ARG A 9 11.40 -17.43 29.54
N HIS A 10 10.21 -16.85 29.58
CA HIS A 10 9.37 -16.66 28.41
C HIS A 10 10.11 -15.70 27.48
N GLY A 11 10.78 -16.25 26.46
CA GLY A 11 11.34 -15.42 25.40
C GLY A 11 10.17 -14.78 24.66
N GLU A 12 10.09 -13.45 24.69
CA GLU A 12 9.24 -12.69 23.78
C GLU A 12 9.62 -13.08 22.34
N LYS A 13 8.82 -13.96 21.75
CA LYS A 13 8.81 -14.14 20.31
C LYS A 13 8.25 -12.85 19.74
N ARG A 14 9.13 -11.97 19.26
CA ARG A 14 8.72 -10.92 18.34
C ARG A 14 8.17 -11.62 17.12
N GLU A 15 6.85 -11.71 17.02
CA GLU A 15 6.22 -12.16 15.79
C GLU A 15 6.68 -11.20 14.70
N PRO A 16 7.25 -11.72 13.59
CA PRO A 16 7.54 -10.85 12.47
C PRO A 16 6.20 -10.31 12.00
N ASN A 17 6.05 -8.99 12.00
CA ASN A 17 4.92 -8.31 11.37
C ASN A 17 5.04 -8.53 9.85
N VAL A 18 4.67 -9.73 9.40
CA VAL A 18 4.60 -10.10 8.00
C VAL A 18 3.22 -9.69 7.54
N MET A 19 3.06 -8.39 7.28
CA MET A 19 1.98 -7.94 6.41
C MET A 19 2.36 -8.37 5.00
N VAL A 20 1.93 -9.56 4.60
CA VAL A 20 1.89 -9.92 3.20
C VAL A 20 0.49 -10.41 2.91
N SER A 21 -0.37 -9.46 2.57
CA SER A 21 -1.40 -9.77 1.58
C SER A 21 -0.65 -10.06 0.29
N THR A 22 -0.17 -11.30 0.14
CA THR A 22 0.59 -11.71 -1.04
C THR A 22 -0.43 -11.86 -2.15
N VAL A 23 -0.68 -10.77 -2.87
CA VAL A 23 -1.28 -10.85 -4.19
C VAL A 23 -0.48 -11.90 -4.97
N PRO A 24 -1.13 -12.91 -5.58
CA PRO A 24 -0.44 -13.92 -6.37
C PRO A 24 0.59 -13.29 -7.30
N TRP A 25 1.74 -13.93 -7.50
CA TRP A 25 2.83 -13.35 -8.31
C TRP A 25 2.37 -12.93 -9.71
N CYS A 26 1.40 -13.65 -10.29
CA CYS A 26 0.82 -13.33 -11.60
C CYS A 26 0.02 -12.02 -11.64
N LEU A 27 -0.33 -11.47 -10.48
CA LEU A 27 -1.10 -10.25 -10.32
C LEU A 27 -0.22 -9.05 -9.90
N VAL A 28 1.07 -9.27 -9.60
CA VAL A 28 2.04 -8.18 -9.41
C VAL A 28 2.09 -7.34 -10.68
N SER A 29 1.90 -6.03 -10.54
CA SER A 29 1.82 -5.14 -11.68
C SER A 29 3.21 -4.83 -12.22
N SER A 30 3.42 -5.14 -13.50
CA SER A 30 4.64 -4.82 -14.27
C SER A 30 4.58 -3.44 -14.94
N LEU A 31 3.53 -2.66 -14.67
CA LEU A 31 3.31 -1.36 -15.30
C LEU A 31 4.28 -0.31 -14.77
N LYS A 32 5.10 0.27 -15.66
CA LYS A 32 6.02 1.37 -15.32
C LYS A 32 5.30 2.73 -15.23
N PHE A 33 4.20 2.89 -15.95
CA PHE A 33 3.43 4.13 -16.04
C PHE A 33 1.95 3.79 -15.99
N VAL A 34 1.21 4.45 -15.11
CA VAL A 34 -0.24 4.30 -15.00
C VAL A 34 -0.87 5.70 -15.01
N GLU A 35 -1.90 5.86 -15.83
CA GLU A 35 -2.74 7.05 -15.83
C GLU A 35 -4.18 6.62 -15.57
N LEU A 36 -4.70 7.00 -14.41
CA LEU A 36 -6.10 6.81 -14.08
C LEU A 36 -6.87 8.04 -14.54
N LYS A 37 -7.51 7.88 -15.70
CA LYS A 37 -8.45 8.87 -16.25
C LYS A 37 -9.79 8.69 -15.56
N ARG A 38 -10.39 9.81 -15.18
CA ARG A 38 -11.69 9.81 -14.52
C ARG A 38 -12.79 9.41 -15.50
N SER A 39 -13.24 8.16 -15.41
CA SER A 39 -14.49 7.71 -16.06
C SER A 39 -15.52 7.22 -15.04
N ILE A 40 -15.14 7.06 -13.77
CA ILE A 40 -15.98 6.42 -12.75
C ILE A 40 -16.40 7.48 -11.73
N PRO A 41 -17.65 7.99 -11.81
CA PRO A 41 -18.16 8.80 -10.73
C PRO A 41 -18.34 7.88 -9.51
N ARG A 42 -17.73 8.27 -8.38
CA ARG A 42 -18.01 7.79 -7.00
C ARG A 42 -17.10 6.65 -6.49
N TYR A 43 -15.97 7.06 -5.91
CA TYR A 43 -15.39 6.64 -4.62
C TYR A 43 -15.72 5.23 -4.07
N GLU A 44 -14.75 4.32 -4.24
CA GLU A 44 -14.12 3.40 -3.28
C GLU A 44 -13.07 2.60 -4.08
N GLY A 45 -13.50 2.08 -5.24
CA GLY A 45 -12.64 1.36 -6.18
C GLY A 45 -11.48 2.18 -6.77
N GLU A 46 -11.62 3.50 -6.92
CA GLU A 46 -10.50 4.35 -7.35
C GLU A 46 -9.34 4.30 -6.34
N MET A 47 -9.66 4.40 -5.04
CA MET A 47 -8.63 4.38 -4.00
C MET A 47 -8.05 2.98 -3.82
N GLU A 48 -8.88 1.95 -3.96
CA GLU A 48 -8.42 0.56 -3.96
C GLU A 48 -7.46 0.27 -5.12
N LEU A 49 -7.79 0.74 -6.33
CA LEU A 49 -6.91 0.60 -7.49
C LEU A 49 -5.59 1.35 -7.30
N VAL A 50 -5.64 2.56 -6.75
CA VAL A 50 -4.43 3.33 -6.41
C VAL A 50 -3.57 2.59 -5.40
N ARG A 51 -4.17 2.08 -4.32
CA ARG A 51 -3.48 1.27 -3.32
C ARG A 51 -2.83 0.06 -3.97
N TYR A 52 -3.59 -0.70 -4.75
CA TYR A 52 -3.11 -1.87 -5.45
C TYR A 52 -1.89 -1.57 -6.31
N VAL A 53 -1.97 -0.53 -7.15
CA VAL A 53 -0.87 -0.15 -8.05
C VAL A 53 0.38 0.26 -7.26
N LEU A 54 0.23 1.02 -6.17
CA LEU A 54 1.36 1.48 -5.34
C LEU A 54 2.00 0.36 -4.52
N THR A 55 1.20 -0.60 -4.03
CA THR A 55 1.66 -1.70 -3.17
C THR A 55 2.03 -2.98 -3.92
N ASN A 56 1.77 -3.07 -5.24
CA ASN A 56 2.04 -4.28 -6.01
C ASN A 56 2.89 -4.03 -7.26
N SER A 57 3.57 -2.89 -7.36
CA SER A 57 4.47 -2.61 -8.49
C SER A 57 5.82 -2.06 -8.03
N THR A 58 6.85 -2.91 -8.11
CA THR A 58 8.24 -2.54 -7.84
C THR A 58 8.88 -1.75 -8.98
N VAL A 59 8.33 -1.85 -10.19
CA VAL A 59 8.86 -1.20 -11.41
C VAL A 59 8.15 0.11 -11.76
N LEU A 60 7.12 0.49 -11.01
CA LEU A 60 6.32 1.70 -11.25
C LEU A 60 7.19 2.95 -11.13
N LYS A 61 7.21 3.78 -12.18
CA LYS A 61 7.94 5.06 -12.22
C LYS A 61 7.00 6.25 -12.11
N LYS A 62 5.76 6.13 -12.57
CA LYS A 62 4.79 7.23 -12.59
C LYS A 62 3.37 6.75 -12.42
N LEU A 63 2.63 7.42 -11.54
CA LEU A 63 1.19 7.30 -11.40
C LEU A 63 0.55 8.68 -11.58
N ARG A 64 -0.31 8.85 -12.58
CA ARG A 64 -1.08 10.07 -12.82
C ARG A 64 -2.54 9.84 -12.43
N LEU A 65 -3.06 10.70 -11.56
CA LEU A 65 -4.42 10.64 -11.03
C LEU A 65 -5.15 11.90 -11.44
N ASN A 66 -6.13 11.78 -12.34
CA ASN A 66 -7.02 12.88 -12.68
C ASN A 66 -8.21 12.84 -11.74
N VAL A 67 -8.20 13.68 -10.70
CA VAL A 67 -9.23 13.64 -9.64
C VAL A 67 -10.07 14.89 -9.66
N TYR A 68 -11.38 14.71 -9.56
CA TYR A 68 -12.31 15.84 -9.43
C TYR A 68 -13.10 15.66 -8.15
N TYR A 69 -12.60 16.35 -7.13
CA TYR A 69 -13.11 16.34 -5.77
C TYR A 69 -13.41 17.75 -5.31
N THR A 70 -14.38 17.88 -4.40
CA THR A 70 -14.51 19.10 -3.59
C THR A 70 -13.24 19.31 -2.78
N LYS A 71 -12.93 20.55 -2.35
CA LYS A 71 -11.72 20.85 -1.58
C LYS A 71 -11.55 19.91 -0.36
N LYS A 72 -12.63 19.71 0.41
CA LYS A 72 -12.63 18.81 1.59
C LYS A 72 -12.31 17.37 1.22
N ALA A 73 -12.96 16.83 0.18
CA ALA A 73 -12.71 15.46 -0.28
C ALA A 73 -11.31 15.29 -0.87
N LYS A 74 -10.76 16.32 -1.54
CA LYS A 74 -9.38 16.32 -2.04
C LYS A 74 -8.36 16.24 -0.91
N CYS A 75 -8.58 16.97 0.19
CA CYS A 75 -7.71 16.86 1.37
C CYS A 75 -7.72 15.45 1.97
N ALA A 76 -8.91 14.86 2.18
CA ALA A 76 -9.02 13.50 2.70
C ALA A 76 -8.33 12.46 1.80
N PHE A 77 -8.55 12.55 0.49
CA PHE A 77 -7.88 11.72 -0.52
C PHE A 77 -6.36 11.79 -0.44
N LEU A 78 -5.81 13.01 -0.39
CA LEU A 78 -4.37 13.22 -0.36
C LEU A 78 -3.75 12.69 0.95
N THR A 79 -4.44 12.86 2.08
CA THR A 79 -4.02 12.29 3.36
C THR A 79 -3.92 10.76 3.27
N GLU A 80 -4.93 10.11 2.69
CA GLU A 80 -4.91 8.66 2.51
C GLU A 80 -3.82 8.22 1.52
N LEU A 81 -3.69 8.92 0.39
CA LEU A 81 -2.71 8.64 -0.65
C LEU A 81 -1.26 8.69 -0.14
N VAL A 82 -0.95 9.66 0.73
CA VAL A 82 0.40 9.81 1.31
C VAL A 82 0.68 8.71 2.34
N ALA A 83 -0.34 8.17 3.00
CA ALA A 83 -0.20 7.09 3.97
C ALA A 83 -0.01 5.70 3.32
N ILE A 84 -0.24 5.56 2.02
CA ILE A 84 -0.08 4.27 1.32
C ILE A 84 1.40 3.91 1.17
N PRO A 85 1.82 2.72 1.63
CA PRO A 85 3.16 2.19 1.37
C PRO A 85 3.43 2.05 -0.12
N ARG A 86 4.66 2.34 -0.55
CA ARG A 86 5.07 2.24 -1.96
C ARG A 86 6.10 1.13 -2.12
N CYS A 87 5.86 0.22 -3.05
CA CYS A 87 6.83 -0.81 -3.41
C CYS A 87 7.94 -0.30 -4.33
N SER A 88 7.69 0.76 -5.10
CA SER A 88 8.71 1.44 -5.89
C SER A 88 9.14 2.74 -5.21
N SER A 89 10.42 2.83 -4.87
CA SER A 89 11.06 4.05 -4.35
C SER A 89 11.20 5.16 -5.41
N THR A 90 11.07 4.81 -6.70
CA THR A 90 11.23 5.75 -7.82
C THR A 90 9.90 6.32 -8.32
N CYS A 91 8.76 5.81 -7.83
CA CYS A 91 7.45 6.21 -8.32
C CYS A 91 7.11 7.66 -7.93
N VAL A 92 6.91 8.50 -8.95
CA VAL A 92 6.33 9.84 -8.81
C VAL A 92 4.82 9.78 -8.98
N VAL A 93 4.08 10.27 -7.98
CA VAL A 93 2.62 10.37 -8.04
C VAL A 93 2.23 11.81 -8.37
N LEU A 94 1.45 12.00 -9.43
CA LEU A 94 0.94 13.30 -9.87
C LEU A 94 -0.58 13.32 -9.73
N VAL A 95 -1.09 14.26 -8.94
CA VAL A 95 -2.52 14.48 -8.75
C VAL A 95 -2.91 15.76 -9.49
N LEU A 96 -3.77 15.63 -10.49
CA LEU A 96 -4.30 16.72 -11.32
C LEU A 96 -5.69 17.11 -10.77
#